data_AF-A0A0P9YIU3-F1
#
_entry.id   AF-A0A0P9YIU3-F1
#
_cell.length_a   1.000
_cell.length_b   1.000
_cell.length_c   1.000
_cell.angle_alpha   90.00
_cell.angle_beta   90.00
_cell.angle_gamma   90.00
#
_symmetry.space_group_name_H-M   'P 1'
#
loop_
_entity.id
_entity.type
_entity.pdbx_description
1 polymer ?
#
loop_
_entity_poly.entity_id
_entity_poly.type
_entity_poly.pdbx_seq_one_letter_code
_entity_poly.pdbx_strand_id
1 'polypeptide(L)'
;MRRGYHLIPKHLFGMPVDEFGEKGPQLPMWLARPVFQTILRVINGDTRRFGLPRPDHKLFESHPLLNTQLLHYLQHGDIQVKPDVSHYEGQHVVFKDGTREPLDLVLYATGYKWSCPYAAKYFEWQGGRPRLYLSIFSREHHNLFGIGYVETNSSAYKLFDSEAHAVACYLRDQLHQKTQASHFDQLIATDDPDLSGGIKFVKSQRHEVYLEAHALKKYLRKLFHTLGWPAVEEGYYKSLRKGTGYIPAPMQQKVAIQETCL
;
A
#
# COMPACT_ATOMS: atom_id res chain seq x y z
N MET A 1 -22.02 -1.24 -1.40
CA MET A 1 -20.90 -0.55 -0.71
C MET A 1 -21.25 -0.29 0.75
N ARG A 2 -20.34 -0.65 1.67
CA ARG A 2 -20.51 -0.43 3.13
C ARG A 2 -20.08 0.97 3.60
N ARG A 3 -19.16 1.60 2.88
CA ARG A 3 -18.50 2.86 3.25
C ARG A 3 -18.15 3.65 1.99
N GLY A 4 -18.21 4.97 2.08
CA GLY A 4 -17.73 5.88 1.02
C GLY A 4 -16.21 6.08 1.07
N TYR A 5 -15.59 6.30 -0.09
CA TYR A 5 -14.17 6.59 -0.21
C TYR A 5 -13.94 7.92 -0.94
N HIS A 6 -12.85 8.60 -0.60
CA HIS A 6 -12.39 9.73 -1.38
C HIS A 6 -11.79 9.20 -2.69
N LEU A 7 -12.38 9.60 -3.81
CA LEU A 7 -11.90 9.24 -5.14
C LEU A 7 -10.86 10.26 -5.60
N ILE A 8 -9.68 9.76 -5.94
CA ILE A 8 -8.56 10.57 -6.39
C ILE A 8 -8.28 10.19 -7.85
N PRO A 9 -8.30 11.15 -8.80
CA PRO A 9 -7.95 10.85 -10.18
C PRO A 9 -6.46 10.50 -10.30
N LYS A 10 -6.11 9.68 -11.29
CA LYS A 10 -4.70 9.30 -11.54
C LYS A 10 -3.82 10.50 -11.90
N HIS A 11 -4.41 11.54 -12.49
CA HIS A 11 -3.70 12.75 -12.88
C HIS A 11 -4.40 13.99 -12.33
N LEU A 12 -3.61 14.96 -11.88
CA LEU A 12 -4.03 16.29 -11.48
C LEU A 12 -3.20 17.30 -12.27
N PHE A 13 -3.84 18.25 -12.94
CA PHE A 13 -3.15 19.29 -13.73
C PHE A 13 -2.15 18.73 -14.76
N GLY A 14 -2.46 17.58 -15.38
CA GLY A 14 -1.59 16.92 -16.35
C GLY A 14 -0.43 16.10 -15.76
N MET A 15 -0.30 16.06 -14.44
CA MET A 15 0.75 15.35 -13.71
C MET A 15 0.19 14.12 -12.98
N PRO A 16 0.92 12.99 -12.92
CA PRO A 16 0.58 11.86 -12.06
C PRO A 16 0.43 12.28 -10.59
N VAL A 17 -0.62 11.81 -9.91
CA VAL A 17 -0.94 12.30 -8.56
C VAL A 17 0.10 11.93 -7.49
N ASP A 18 0.83 10.83 -7.69
CA ASP A 18 1.97 10.44 -6.86
C ASP A 18 3.14 11.40 -7.03
N GLU A 19 3.46 11.80 -8.26
CA GLU A 19 4.45 12.82 -8.55
C GLU A 19 4.05 14.19 -7.98
N PHE A 20 2.77 14.55 -8.08
CA PHE A 20 2.22 15.77 -7.49
C PHE A 20 2.36 15.79 -5.96
N GLY A 21 2.12 14.64 -5.32
CA GLY A 21 2.32 14.47 -3.88
C GLY A 21 3.79 14.55 -3.45
N GLU A 22 4.70 14.00 -4.25
CA GLU A 22 6.14 13.96 -3.92
C GLU A 22 6.85 15.29 -4.19
N LYS A 23 6.55 15.96 -5.32
CA LYS A 23 7.15 17.25 -5.73
C LYS A 23 6.41 18.49 -5.24
N GLY A 24 5.17 18.32 -4.79
CA GLY A 24 4.35 19.41 -4.28
C GLY A 24 4.88 20.02 -2.98
N PRO A 25 4.32 21.17 -2.55
CA PRO A 25 4.67 21.75 -1.26
C PRO A 25 4.33 20.77 -0.14
N GLN A 26 5.32 20.45 0.70
CA GLN A 26 5.18 19.58 1.87
C GLN A 26 4.43 20.34 2.98
N LEU A 27 3.11 20.41 2.84
CA LEU A 27 2.24 21.13 3.78
C LEU A 27 1.91 20.27 5.01
N PRO A 28 1.81 20.86 6.21
CA PRO A 28 1.26 20.18 7.37
C PRO A 28 -0.16 19.64 7.08
N MET A 29 -0.50 18.47 7.64
CA MET A 29 -1.76 17.78 7.35
C MET A 29 -3.03 18.60 7.63
N TRP A 30 -3.00 19.52 8.59
CA TRP A 30 -4.12 20.41 8.89
C TRP A 30 -4.43 21.37 7.74
N LEU A 31 -3.42 21.73 6.94
CA LEU A 31 -3.55 22.61 5.78
C LEU A 31 -3.70 21.82 4.48
N ALA A 32 -2.96 20.71 4.33
CA ALA A 32 -3.04 19.86 3.14
C ALA A 32 -4.46 19.30 2.92
N ARG A 33 -5.12 18.81 3.98
CA ARG A 33 -6.45 18.20 3.90
C ARG A 33 -7.52 19.12 3.29
N PRO A 34 -7.79 20.34 3.80
CA PRO A 34 -8.81 21.21 3.22
C PRO A 34 -8.46 21.65 1.79
N VAL A 35 -7.18 21.89 1.49
CA VAL A 35 -6.72 22.26 0.15
C VAL A 35 -7.00 21.14 -0.84
N PHE A 36 -6.51 19.92 -0.59
CA PHE A 36 -6.75 18.78 -1.46
C PHE A 36 -8.23 18.42 -1.56
N GLN A 37 -8.99 18.51 -0.47
CA GLN A 37 -10.43 18.27 -0.52
C GLN A 37 -11.14 19.29 -1.43
N THR A 38 -10.70 20.55 -1.42
CA THR A 38 -11.23 21.58 -2.32
C THR A 38 -10.87 21.30 -3.77
N ILE A 39 -9.61 20.94 -4.05
CA ILE A 39 -9.17 20.54 -5.40
C ILE A 39 -10.02 19.37 -5.91
N LEU A 40 -10.21 18.32 -5.11
CA LEU A 40 -11.02 17.17 -5.48
C LEU A 40 -12.49 17.55 -5.71
N ARG A 41 -13.07 18.47 -4.93
CA ARG A 41 -14.43 18.97 -5.16
C ARG A 41 -14.54 19.81 -6.44
N VAL A 42 -13.53 20.58 -6.80
CA VAL A 42 -13.51 21.36 -8.04
C VAL A 42 -13.44 20.42 -9.26
N ILE A 43 -12.61 19.37 -9.17
CA ILE A 43 -12.40 18.43 -10.28
C ILE A 43 -13.55 17.43 -10.42
N ASN A 44 -13.96 16.80 -9.32
CA ASN A 44 -14.94 15.71 -9.34
C ASN A 44 -16.37 16.16 -9.01
N GLY A 45 -16.55 17.39 -8.51
CA GLY A 45 -17.83 17.84 -7.96
C GLY A 45 -18.20 17.12 -6.65
N ASP A 46 -19.50 17.15 -6.34
CA ASP A 46 -20.05 16.34 -5.26
C ASP A 46 -20.35 14.93 -5.77
N THR A 47 -19.50 13.96 -5.41
CA THR A 47 -19.59 12.57 -5.87
C THR A 47 -20.85 11.84 -5.36
N ARG A 48 -21.53 12.37 -4.34
CA ARG A 48 -22.78 11.77 -3.82
C ARG A 48 -23.91 11.81 -4.82
N ARG A 49 -23.88 12.74 -5.77
CA ARG A 49 -24.87 12.80 -6.87
C ARG A 49 -24.86 11.55 -7.74
N PHE A 50 -23.77 10.77 -7.68
CA PHE A 50 -23.59 9.52 -8.41
C PHE A 50 -23.91 8.28 -7.55
N GLY A 51 -24.63 8.44 -6.43
CA GLY A 51 -24.99 7.35 -5.52
C GLY A 51 -23.87 6.89 -4.58
N LEU A 52 -22.67 7.48 -4.66
CA LEU A 52 -21.57 7.16 -3.75
C LEU A 52 -21.90 7.62 -2.33
N PRO A 53 -21.76 6.75 -1.32
CA PRO A 53 -21.97 7.14 0.07
C PRO A 53 -20.93 8.18 0.50
N ARG A 54 -21.30 9.04 1.44
CA ARG A 54 -20.37 10.00 2.03
C ARG A 54 -19.25 9.22 2.76
N PRO A 55 -17.97 9.56 2.54
CA PRO A 55 -16.89 9.00 3.34
C PRO A 55 -17.04 9.38 4.81
N ASP A 56 -16.78 8.41 5.69
CA ASP A 56 -16.83 8.53 7.15
C ASP A 56 -15.46 8.82 7.79
N HIS A 57 -14.46 9.13 6.96
CA HIS A 57 -13.08 9.42 7.34
C HIS A 57 -12.56 10.62 6.56
N LYS A 58 -11.51 11.28 7.07
CA LYS A 58 -10.89 12.43 6.38
C LYS A 58 -10.00 11.96 5.24
N LEU A 59 -9.68 12.87 4.33
CA LEU A 59 -8.73 12.60 3.26
C LEU A 59 -7.37 12.18 3.87
N PHE A 60 -6.77 11.15 3.27
CA PHE A 60 -5.53 10.49 3.71
C PHE A 60 -5.63 9.63 5.00
N GLU A 61 -6.81 9.46 5.62
CA GLU A 61 -6.98 8.52 6.74
C GLU A 61 -7.26 7.08 6.31
N SER A 62 -7.44 6.84 5.01
CA SER A 62 -7.49 5.50 4.42
C SER A 62 -6.58 5.45 3.19
N HIS A 63 -6.25 4.23 2.75
CA HIS A 63 -5.50 4.05 1.52
C HIS A 63 -6.21 4.71 0.33
N PRO A 64 -5.52 5.54 -0.47
CA PRO A 64 -6.15 6.32 -1.53
C PRO A 64 -6.77 5.41 -2.60
N LEU A 65 -8.01 5.70 -2.99
CA LEU A 65 -8.65 5.05 -4.12
C LEU A 65 -8.33 5.86 -5.39
N LEU A 66 -7.32 5.41 -6.12
CA LEU A 66 -6.87 6.02 -7.38
C LEU A 66 -7.67 5.49 -8.56
N ASN A 67 -8.60 6.28 -9.09
CA ASN A 67 -9.38 5.90 -10.28
C ASN A 67 -9.87 7.14 -11.04
N THR A 68 -9.63 7.17 -12.36
CA THR A 68 -10.09 8.25 -13.25
C THR A 68 -11.40 7.90 -13.99
N GLN A 69 -11.72 6.62 -14.14
CA GLN A 69 -12.82 6.16 -14.98
C GLN A 69 -14.11 5.85 -14.20
N LEU A 70 -14.02 5.57 -12.90
CA LEU A 70 -15.20 5.23 -12.09
C LEU A 70 -16.29 6.30 -12.17
N LEU A 71 -15.92 7.58 -12.03
CA LEU A 71 -16.88 8.68 -12.13
C LEU A 71 -17.48 8.82 -13.52
N HIS A 72 -16.69 8.56 -14.57
CA HIS A 72 -17.17 8.56 -15.95
C HIS A 72 -18.27 7.49 -16.13
N TYR A 73 -18.00 6.24 -15.78
CA TYR A 73 -18.99 5.17 -15.93
C TYR A 73 -20.22 5.33 -15.01
N LEU A 74 -20.06 5.93 -13.82
CA LEU A 74 -21.19 6.31 -12.97
C LEU A 74 -22.06 7.40 -13.60
N GLN A 75 -21.48 8.36 -14.31
CA GLN A 75 -22.21 9.44 -15.01
C GLN A 75 -23.00 8.92 -16.21
N HIS A 76 -22.48 7.91 -16.90
CA HIS A 76 -23.14 7.27 -18.05
C HIS A 76 -24.18 6.21 -17.65
N GLY A 77 -24.18 5.76 -16.40
CA GLY A 77 -25.11 4.75 -15.89
C GLY A 77 -24.65 3.31 -16.10
N ASP A 78 -23.45 3.10 -16.66
CA ASP A 78 -22.84 1.78 -16.87
C ASP A 78 -22.46 1.11 -15.54
N ILE A 79 -22.19 1.91 -14.50
CA ILE A 79 -22.00 1.46 -13.13
C ILE A 79 -23.06 2.09 -12.25
N GLN A 80 -23.64 1.30 -11.35
CA GLN A 80 -24.56 1.78 -10.32
C GLN A 80 -24.04 1.41 -8.93
N VAL A 81 -24.08 2.37 -8.00
CA VAL A 81 -23.72 2.11 -6.61
C VAL A 81 -24.92 1.51 -5.90
N LYS A 82 -24.75 0.30 -5.36
CA LYS A 82 -25.72 -0.34 -4.46
C LYS A 82 -25.22 -0.34 -3.01
N PRO A 83 -26.10 -0.44 -2.00
CA PRO A 83 -25.71 -0.69 -0.62
C PRO A 83 -24.97 -2.04 -0.43
N ASP A 84 -24.66 -2.38 0.82
CA ASP A 84 -24.09 -3.69 1.12
C ASP A 84 -25.07 -4.82 0.77
N VAL A 85 -24.54 -5.99 0.42
CA VAL A 85 -25.36 -7.19 0.21
C VAL A 85 -25.85 -7.68 1.57
N SER A 86 -27.15 -7.98 1.67
CA SER A 86 -27.76 -8.61 2.83
C SER A 86 -27.62 -10.13 2.72
N HIS A 87 -28.16 -10.72 1.65
CA HIS A 87 -28.13 -12.16 1.37
C HIS A 87 -28.45 -12.43 -0.11
N TYR A 88 -28.34 -13.71 -0.49
CA TYR A 88 -28.69 -14.22 -1.81
C TYR A 88 -29.99 -15.02 -1.74
N GLU A 89 -30.87 -14.83 -2.72
CA GLU A 89 -32.15 -15.55 -2.84
C GLU A 89 -32.29 -16.12 -4.26
N GLY A 90 -31.90 -17.38 -4.43
CA GLY A 90 -31.83 -18.01 -5.75
C GLY A 90 -30.89 -17.22 -6.67
N GLN A 91 -31.41 -16.69 -7.77
CA GLN A 91 -30.67 -15.86 -8.74
C GLN A 91 -30.60 -14.37 -8.37
N HIS A 92 -31.17 -13.97 -7.24
CA HIS A 92 -31.25 -12.57 -6.86
C HIS A 92 -30.30 -12.24 -5.72
N VAL A 93 -29.78 -11.02 -5.75
CA VAL A 93 -29.07 -10.39 -4.65
C VAL A 93 -30.01 -9.43 -3.95
N VAL A 94 -30.15 -9.58 -2.63
CA VAL A 94 -30.91 -8.66 -1.78
C VAL A 94 -29.94 -7.72 -1.09
N PHE A 95 -30.12 -6.41 -1.28
CA PHE A 95 -29.29 -5.38 -0.67
C PHE A 95 -29.87 -4.92 0.68
N LYS A 96 -29.05 -4.26 1.50
CA LYS A 96 -29.46 -3.81 2.85
C LYS A 96 -30.56 -2.74 2.88
N ASP A 97 -30.86 -2.09 1.76
CA ASP A 97 -31.99 -1.18 1.62
C ASP A 97 -33.30 -1.90 1.23
N GLY A 98 -33.27 -3.24 1.12
CA GLY A 98 -34.40 -4.07 0.70
C GLY A 98 -34.56 -4.18 -0.81
N THR A 99 -33.76 -3.48 -1.62
CA THR A 99 -33.79 -3.64 -3.07
C THR A 99 -33.26 -5.02 -3.48
N ARG A 100 -33.77 -5.54 -4.59
CA ARG A 100 -33.49 -6.89 -5.09
C ARG A 100 -33.21 -6.84 -6.58
N GLU A 101 -32.13 -7.46 -7.02
CA GLU A 101 -31.76 -7.51 -8.44
C GLU A 101 -31.30 -8.91 -8.84
N PRO A 102 -31.70 -9.40 -10.02
CA PRO A 102 -31.09 -10.59 -10.62
C PRO A 102 -29.67 -10.23 -11.11
N LEU A 103 -28.68 -11.06 -10.79
CA LEU A 103 -27.29 -10.89 -11.24
C LEU A 103 -26.75 -12.20 -11.81
N ASP A 104 -26.11 -12.13 -12.97
CA ASP A 104 -25.49 -13.29 -13.62
C ASP A 104 -24.14 -13.68 -13.01
N LEU A 105 -23.43 -12.69 -12.46
CA LEU A 105 -22.08 -12.85 -11.90
C LEU A 105 -21.88 -11.97 -10.67
N VAL A 106 -21.27 -12.56 -9.64
CA VAL A 106 -20.82 -11.84 -8.44
C VAL A 106 -19.30 -11.96 -8.33
N LEU A 107 -18.60 -10.83 -8.45
CA LEU A 107 -17.15 -10.75 -8.27
C LEU A 107 -16.81 -10.17 -6.89
N TYR A 108 -16.16 -10.97 -6.04
CA TYR A 108 -15.71 -10.53 -4.72
C TYR A 108 -14.36 -9.79 -4.81
N ALA A 109 -14.42 -8.48 -5.01
CA ALA A 109 -13.26 -7.58 -4.90
C ALA A 109 -12.99 -7.13 -3.45
N THR A 110 -13.02 -8.08 -2.49
CA THR A 110 -12.96 -7.81 -1.04
C THR A 110 -11.54 -7.74 -0.46
N GLY A 111 -10.52 -7.84 -1.31
CA GLY A 111 -9.11 -7.80 -0.93
C GLY A 111 -8.53 -9.17 -0.58
N TYR A 112 -7.35 -9.16 0.05
CA TYR A 112 -6.57 -10.35 0.36
C TYR A 112 -6.24 -10.44 1.85
N LYS A 113 -5.99 -11.66 2.33
CA LYS A 113 -5.40 -11.93 3.64
C LYS A 113 -3.94 -12.29 3.46
N TRP A 114 -3.08 -11.86 4.37
CA TRP A 114 -1.70 -12.31 4.40
C TRP A 114 -1.63 -13.70 5.03
N SER A 115 -0.83 -14.58 4.45
CA SER A 115 -0.62 -15.93 4.97
C SER A 115 0.77 -16.41 4.60
N CYS A 116 1.46 -16.97 5.60
CA CYS A 116 2.72 -17.67 5.41
C CYS A 116 2.71 -18.95 6.24
N PRO A 117 1.95 -20.00 5.84
CA PRO A 117 1.63 -21.12 6.72
C PRO A 117 2.86 -21.84 7.28
N TYR A 118 3.92 -21.95 6.48
CA TYR A 118 5.15 -22.63 6.87
C TYR A 118 6.02 -21.85 7.87
N ALA A 119 5.83 -20.53 7.97
CA ALA A 119 6.59 -19.67 8.88
C ALA A 119 5.72 -18.95 9.92
N ALA A 120 4.40 -19.17 9.92
CA ALA A 120 3.45 -18.43 10.74
C ALA A 120 3.81 -18.46 12.23
N LYS A 121 4.35 -19.58 12.72
CA LYS A 121 4.77 -19.78 14.11
C LYS A 121 5.97 -18.92 14.56
N TYR A 122 6.68 -18.29 13.61
CA TYR A 122 7.85 -17.45 13.89
C TYR A 122 7.51 -15.95 13.87
N PHE A 123 6.24 -15.59 13.72
CA PHE A 123 5.81 -14.20 13.74
C PHE A 123 4.71 -14.03 14.77
N GLU A 124 4.79 -12.97 15.57
CA GLU A 124 3.63 -12.45 16.29
C GLU A 124 2.68 -11.82 15.26
N TRP A 125 1.43 -12.28 15.20
CA TRP A 125 0.43 -11.75 14.28
C TRP A 125 -0.54 -10.83 15.01
N GLN A 126 -0.65 -9.58 14.56
CA GLN A 126 -1.63 -8.62 15.04
C GLN A 126 -2.49 -8.15 13.87
N GLY A 127 -3.81 -8.26 14.01
CA GLY A 127 -4.72 -7.88 12.92
C GLY A 127 -4.48 -8.65 11.61
N GLY A 128 -3.97 -9.87 11.68
CA GLY A 128 -3.61 -10.67 10.50
C GLY A 128 -2.38 -10.18 9.73
N ARG A 129 -1.49 -9.44 10.40
CA ARG A 129 -0.21 -8.96 9.86
C ARG A 129 0.93 -9.32 10.83
N PRO A 130 2.13 -9.66 10.34
CA PRO A 130 3.26 -9.94 11.22
C PRO A 130 3.76 -8.64 11.85
N ARG A 131 4.00 -8.67 13.16
CA ARG A 131 4.57 -7.55 13.90
C ARG A 131 6.08 -7.58 13.79
N LEU A 132 6.63 -6.63 13.06
CA LEU A 132 8.07 -6.51 12.80
C LEU A 132 8.51 -5.08 13.09
N TYR A 133 9.69 -4.93 13.69
CA TYR A 133 10.33 -3.61 13.82
C TYR A 133 10.61 -3.06 12.43
N LEU A 134 10.10 -1.85 12.16
CA LEU A 134 10.13 -1.18 10.85
C LEU A 134 9.50 -2.00 9.71
N SER A 135 8.58 -2.93 10.00
CA SER A 135 8.06 -3.92 9.04
C SER A 135 9.12 -4.90 8.48
N ILE A 136 10.32 -4.94 9.07
CA ILE A 136 11.46 -5.73 8.57
C ILE A 136 11.97 -6.76 9.58
N PHE A 137 12.27 -6.35 10.81
CA PHE A 137 13.07 -7.16 11.74
C PHE A 137 12.20 -7.81 12.82
N SER A 138 12.35 -9.13 13.02
CA SER A 138 11.69 -9.80 14.15
C SER A 138 12.35 -9.40 15.47
N ARG A 139 11.52 -9.06 16.48
CA ARG A 139 12.01 -8.82 17.85
C ARG A 139 12.23 -10.11 18.63
N GLU A 140 11.55 -11.19 18.25
CA GLU A 140 11.56 -12.46 18.98
C GLU A 140 12.63 -13.42 18.46
N HIS A 141 12.93 -13.36 17.16
CA HIS A 141 13.84 -14.27 16.50
C HIS A 141 14.98 -13.50 15.83
N HIS A 142 16.18 -13.60 16.41
CA HIS A 142 17.38 -13.01 15.83
C HIS A 142 17.62 -13.54 14.41
N ASN A 143 17.92 -12.63 13.48
CA ASN A 143 18.10 -12.91 12.05
C ASN A 143 16.89 -13.49 11.30
N LEU A 144 15.67 -13.32 11.84
CA LEU A 144 14.45 -13.48 11.07
C LEU A 144 13.98 -12.12 10.55
N PHE A 145 13.84 -12.03 9.22
CA PHE A 145 13.44 -10.81 8.54
C PHE A 145 12.20 -11.04 7.67
N GLY A 146 11.35 -10.02 7.58
CA GLY A 146 10.30 -9.88 6.59
C GLY A 146 10.65 -8.76 5.61
N ILE A 147 10.33 -8.95 4.34
CA ILE A 147 10.43 -7.89 3.32
C ILE A 147 9.08 -7.87 2.59
N GLY A 148 8.56 -6.67 2.35
CA GLY A 148 7.29 -6.47 1.67
C GLY A 148 6.05 -6.59 2.55
N TYR A 149 6.22 -6.80 3.86
CA TYR A 149 5.13 -6.75 4.83
C TYR A 149 4.79 -5.32 5.25
N VAL A 150 4.57 -4.46 4.26
CA VAL A 150 4.21 -3.05 4.41
C VAL A 150 3.01 -2.70 3.55
N GLU A 151 2.09 -1.90 4.10
CA GLU A 151 1.14 -1.13 3.31
C GLU A 151 1.45 0.36 3.46
N THR A 152 1.52 1.08 2.35
CA THR A 152 1.91 2.49 2.36
C THR A 152 1.12 3.32 1.35
N ASN A 153 1.19 4.64 1.47
CA ASN A 153 0.58 5.65 0.59
C ASN A 153 1.44 5.98 -0.65
N SER A 154 2.47 5.19 -0.95
CA SER A 154 3.47 5.45 -2.00
C SER A 154 3.80 4.16 -2.78
N SER A 155 4.62 4.27 -3.82
CA SER A 155 5.24 3.12 -4.50
C SER A 155 6.04 2.27 -3.51
N ALA A 156 5.76 0.96 -3.51
CA ALA A 156 6.35 0.00 -2.59
C ALA A 156 7.77 -0.45 -3.00
N TYR A 157 8.11 -0.41 -4.29
CA TYR A 157 9.37 -0.99 -4.79
C TYR A 157 10.62 -0.34 -4.18
N LYS A 158 10.67 1.00 -4.10
CA LYS A 158 11.79 1.72 -3.46
C LYS A 158 11.87 1.44 -1.95
N LEU A 159 10.75 1.12 -1.32
CA LEU A 159 10.75 0.70 0.09
C LEU A 159 11.37 -0.69 0.20
N PHE A 160 11.00 -1.65 -0.66
CA PHE A 160 11.59 -2.99 -0.64
C PHE A 160 13.11 -2.96 -0.84
N ASP A 161 13.61 -2.08 -1.70
CA ASP A 161 15.05 -1.86 -1.86
C ASP A 161 15.69 -1.37 -0.55
N SER A 162 15.03 -0.46 0.16
CA SER A 162 15.51 0.07 1.44
C SER A 162 15.45 -0.98 2.56
N GLU A 163 14.40 -1.81 2.59
CA GLU A 163 14.25 -2.93 3.52
C GLU A 163 15.36 -3.96 3.30
N ALA A 164 15.55 -4.41 2.06
CA ALA A 164 16.59 -5.36 1.69
C ALA A 164 18.00 -4.82 1.99
N HIS A 165 18.23 -3.54 1.71
CA HIS A 165 19.50 -2.87 1.98
C HIS A 165 19.80 -2.78 3.48
N ALA A 166 18.79 -2.47 4.31
CA ALA A 166 18.95 -2.47 5.77
C ALA A 166 19.35 -3.86 6.28
N VAL A 167 18.69 -4.91 5.80
CA VAL A 167 19.05 -6.31 6.13
C VAL A 167 20.49 -6.62 5.73
N ALA A 168 20.89 -6.25 4.50
CA ALA A 168 22.25 -6.50 4.02
C ALA A 168 23.32 -5.76 4.84
N CYS A 169 23.08 -4.50 5.19
CA CYS A 169 24.00 -3.71 6.02
C CYS A 169 24.14 -4.30 7.42
N TYR A 170 23.02 -4.69 8.03
CA TYR A 170 23.01 -5.33 9.34
C TYR A 170 23.79 -6.65 9.36
N LEU A 171 23.54 -7.54 8.38
CA LEU A 171 24.27 -8.81 8.27
C LEU A 171 25.77 -8.60 8.04
N ARG A 172 26.15 -7.60 7.22
CA ARG A 172 27.56 -7.23 7.02
C ARG A 172 28.19 -6.74 8.32
N ASP A 173 27.50 -5.93 9.09
CA ASP A 173 28.01 -5.41 10.35
C ASP A 173 28.13 -6.51 11.42
N GLN A 174 27.28 -7.53 11.41
CA GLN A 174 27.47 -8.73 12.25
C GLN A 174 28.82 -9.42 11.98
N LEU A 175 29.27 -9.40 10.71
CA LEU A 175 30.56 -10.00 10.30
C LEU A 175 31.76 -9.11 10.61
N HIS A 176 31.63 -7.80 10.35
CA HIS A 176 32.79 -6.90 10.29
C HIS A 176 32.77 -5.76 11.32
N GLN A 177 31.61 -5.41 11.88
CA GLN A 177 31.41 -4.26 12.76
C GLN A 177 30.50 -4.61 13.94
N LYS A 178 30.95 -5.56 14.80
CA LYS A 178 30.14 -6.14 15.89
C LYS A 178 29.51 -5.11 16.84
N THR A 179 30.20 -3.99 17.11
CA THR A 179 29.65 -2.91 17.94
C THR A 179 28.45 -2.24 17.29
N GLN A 180 28.49 -2.00 15.97
CA GLN A 180 27.36 -1.43 15.23
C GLN A 180 26.19 -2.42 15.16
N ALA A 181 26.48 -3.70 14.93
CA ALA A 181 25.46 -4.75 14.96
C ALA A 181 24.77 -4.82 16.33
N SER A 182 25.53 -4.82 17.42
CA SER A 182 24.98 -4.84 18.79
C SER A 182 24.16 -3.58 19.12
N HIS A 183 24.57 -2.41 18.63
CA HIS A 183 23.76 -1.20 18.75
C HIS A 183 22.42 -1.35 18.00
N PHE A 184 22.44 -1.92 16.80
CA PHE A 184 21.20 -2.16 16.07
C PHE A 184 20.32 -3.24 16.71
N ASP A 185 20.90 -4.27 17.34
CA ASP A 185 20.14 -5.26 18.13
C ASP A 185 19.34 -4.60 19.26
N GLN A 186 19.95 -3.63 19.95
CA GLN A 186 19.27 -2.85 20.98
C GLN A 186 18.12 -2.03 20.40
N LEU A 187 18.30 -1.42 19.21
CA LEU A 187 17.24 -0.69 18.52
C LEU A 187 16.08 -1.60 18.13
N ILE A 188 16.35 -2.77 17.53
CA ILE A 188 15.30 -3.76 17.21
C ILE A 188 14.49 -4.12 18.47
N ALA A 189 15.17 -4.32 19.60
CA ALA A 189 14.52 -4.71 20.85
C ALA A 189 13.66 -3.59 21.46
N THR A 190 14.12 -2.33 21.41
CA THR A 190 13.59 -1.26 22.27
C THR A 190 12.94 -0.09 21.55
N ASP A 191 13.33 0.19 20.31
CA ASP A 191 12.83 1.38 19.60
C ASP A 191 11.43 1.13 19.04
N ASP A 192 10.54 2.12 19.14
CA ASP A 192 9.16 2.03 18.60
C ASP A 192 8.77 3.37 17.97
N PRO A 193 9.29 3.66 16.76
CA PRO A 193 9.11 4.97 16.16
C PRO A 193 7.67 5.17 15.67
N ASP A 194 7.16 6.40 15.81
CA ASP A 194 5.90 6.77 15.19
C ASP A 194 6.07 6.89 13.66
N LEU A 195 5.60 5.85 12.95
CA LEU A 195 5.60 5.78 11.49
C LEU A 195 4.24 6.14 10.88
N SER A 196 3.30 6.67 11.68
CA SER A 196 1.99 7.12 11.20
C SER A 196 2.03 8.49 10.52
N GLY A 197 3.11 9.26 10.71
CA GLY A 197 3.18 10.65 10.28
C GLY A 197 2.16 11.56 10.97
N GLY A 198 1.65 11.16 12.15
CA GLY A 198 0.58 11.84 12.87
C GLY A 198 -0.82 11.59 12.31
N ILE A 199 -0.98 10.63 11.38
CA ILE A 199 -2.25 10.29 10.75
C ILE A 199 -2.96 9.20 11.56
N LYS A 200 -4.23 9.44 11.89
CA LYS A 200 -5.10 8.42 12.49
C LYS A 200 -5.79 7.63 11.38
N PHE A 201 -5.21 6.49 11.00
CA PHE A 201 -5.78 5.63 9.98
C PHE A 201 -7.09 4.97 10.43
N VAL A 202 -7.95 4.64 9.47
CA VAL A 202 -9.20 3.90 9.70
C VAL A 202 -8.88 2.55 10.34
N LYS A 203 -9.52 2.24 11.47
CA LYS A 203 -9.41 0.93 12.13
C LYS A 203 -10.03 -0.16 11.25
N SER A 204 -9.21 -0.81 10.45
CA SER A 204 -9.58 -2.02 9.71
C SER A 204 -8.34 -2.89 9.54
N GLN A 205 -8.56 -4.18 9.31
CA GLN A 205 -7.49 -5.17 9.11
C GLN A 205 -6.44 -4.71 8.09
N ARG A 206 -6.90 -3.98 7.05
CA ARG A 206 -6.02 -3.47 5.99
C ARG A 206 -4.98 -2.48 6.51
N HIS A 207 -5.34 -1.65 7.49
CA HIS A 207 -4.53 -0.54 7.98
C HIS A 207 -3.68 -0.88 9.23
N GLU A 208 -3.69 -2.12 9.72
CA GLU A 208 -2.99 -2.53 10.95
C GLU A 208 -1.47 -2.34 10.90
N VAL A 209 -0.86 -2.46 9.71
CA VAL A 209 0.58 -2.19 9.47
C VAL A 209 0.76 -1.08 8.44
N TYR A 210 -0.16 -0.11 8.41
CA TYR A 210 -0.06 1.00 7.49
C TYR A 210 1.02 1.97 7.95
N LEU A 211 2.01 2.20 7.09
CA LEU A 211 3.12 3.12 7.33
C LEU A 211 3.01 4.31 6.38
N GLU A 212 3.15 5.52 6.92
CA GLU A 212 3.27 6.73 6.10
C GLU A 212 4.68 6.76 5.49
N ALA A 213 4.75 6.83 4.15
CA ALA A 213 6.00 6.65 3.42
C ALA A 213 7.07 7.67 3.79
N HIS A 214 6.71 8.93 4.02
CA HIS A 214 7.66 9.97 4.38
C HIS A 214 8.20 9.80 5.79
N ALA A 215 7.35 9.41 6.76
CA ALA A 215 7.75 9.08 8.11
C ALA A 215 8.76 7.92 8.11
N LEU A 216 8.46 6.84 7.40
CA LEU A 216 9.38 5.70 7.25
C LEU A 216 10.68 6.09 6.55
N LYS A 217 10.63 6.77 5.39
CA LYS A 217 11.83 7.23 4.68
C LYS A 217 12.68 8.19 5.51
N LYS A 218 12.07 9.07 6.31
CA LYS A 218 12.78 10.01 7.20
C LYS A 218 13.45 9.26 8.33
N TYR A 219 12.76 8.30 8.93
CA TYR A 219 13.30 7.47 9.99
C TYR A 219 14.47 6.61 9.48
N LEU A 220 14.29 5.88 8.37
CA LEU A 220 15.34 5.05 7.76
C LEU A 220 16.59 5.87 7.40
N ARG A 221 16.43 7.08 6.84
CA ARG A 221 17.58 7.97 6.57
C ARG A 221 18.34 8.34 7.84
N LYS A 222 17.63 8.70 8.91
CA LYS A 222 18.25 9.00 10.21
C LYS A 222 18.96 7.77 10.77
N LEU A 223 18.31 6.62 10.73
CA LEU A 223 18.86 5.35 11.19
C LEU A 223 20.14 4.98 10.44
N PHE A 224 20.11 5.03 9.10
CA PHE A 224 21.26 4.69 8.27
C PHE A 224 22.43 5.63 8.55
N HIS A 225 22.16 6.93 8.71
CA HIS A 225 23.19 7.90 9.10
C HIS A 225 23.81 7.56 10.46
N THR A 226 23.00 7.29 11.49
CA THR A 226 23.46 6.94 12.84
C THR A 226 24.30 5.65 12.84
N LEU A 227 23.96 4.67 12.01
CA LEU A 227 24.66 3.38 11.94
C LEU A 227 25.84 3.38 10.95
N GLY A 228 26.07 4.48 10.23
CA GLY A 228 27.09 4.54 9.20
C GLY A 228 26.78 3.68 7.97
N TRP A 229 25.51 3.37 7.73
CA TRP A 229 25.06 2.64 6.55
C TRP A 229 24.88 3.60 5.37
N PRO A 230 25.33 3.23 4.15
CA PRO A 230 25.14 4.07 2.98
C PRO A 230 23.66 4.18 2.63
N ALA A 231 23.24 5.33 2.12
CA ALA A 231 21.87 5.53 1.64
C ALA A 231 21.66 4.86 0.27
N VAL A 232 20.45 4.32 0.04
CA VAL A 232 20.06 3.77 -1.27
C VAL A 232 19.56 4.92 -2.16
N GLU A 233 20.50 5.54 -2.86
CA GLU A 233 20.22 6.63 -3.80
C GLU A 233 19.98 6.14 -5.23
N GLU A 234 19.50 7.03 -6.08
CA GLU A 234 19.25 6.69 -7.48
C GLU A 234 20.55 6.26 -8.17
N GLY A 235 20.55 5.03 -8.68
CA GLY A 235 21.72 4.45 -9.32
C GLY A 235 22.73 3.81 -8.37
N TYR A 236 22.40 3.63 -7.09
CA TYR A 236 23.23 2.89 -6.12
C TYR A 236 23.71 1.53 -6.68
N TYR A 237 22.83 0.81 -7.38
CA TYR A 237 23.13 -0.49 -7.99
C TYR A 237 23.65 -0.42 -9.44
N LYS A 238 24.02 0.76 -9.97
CA LYS A 238 24.52 0.91 -11.36
C LYS A 238 25.76 0.06 -11.61
N SER A 239 26.67 -0.02 -10.64
CA SER A 239 27.90 -0.82 -10.74
C SER A 239 27.64 -2.33 -10.84
N LEU A 240 26.49 -2.80 -10.36
CA LEU A 240 26.07 -4.20 -10.45
C LEU A 240 25.46 -4.56 -11.80
N ARG A 241 25.07 -3.56 -12.61
CA ARG A 241 24.57 -3.77 -13.98
C ARG A 241 25.75 -4.12 -14.89
N LYS A 242 26.20 -5.37 -14.85
CA LYS A 242 27.14 -5.94 -15.82
C LYS A 242 26.36 -6.42 -17.06
N GLY A 243 26.66 -5.88 -18.23
CA GLY A 243 26.19 -6.37 -19.53
C GLY A 243 25.10 -5.52 -20.20
N THR A 244 25.08 -5.57 -21.54
CA THR A 244 23.98 -5.06 -22.38
C THR A 244 22.65 -5.53 -21.82
N GLY A 245 21.69 -4.60 -21.75
CA GLY A 245 20.50 -4.69 -20.93
C GLY A 245 19.75 -6.02 -21.00
N TYR A 246 18.92 -6.25 -19.98
CA TYR A 246 17.75 -7.11 -20.05
C TYR A 246 17.26 -7.21 -21.51
N ILE A 247 17.59 -8.31 -22.18
CA ILE A 247 16.97 -8.66 -23.45
C ILE A 247 15.63 -9.21 -22.99
N PRO A 248 14.49 -8.50 -23.17
CA PRO A 248 13.21 -9.13 -22.91
C PRO A 248 13.20 -10.41 -23.74
N ALA A 249 13.07 -11.56 -23.08
CA ALA A 249 12.82 -12.80 -23.81
C ALA A 249 11.64 -12.49 -24.75
N PRO A 250 11.78 -12.67 -26.08
CA PRO A 250 10.64 -12.49 -26.97
C PRO A 250 9.54 -13.38 -26.42
N MET A 251 8.39 -12.80 -26.09
CA MET A 251 7.20 -13.58 -25.74
C MET A 251 6.96 -14.53 -26.91
N GLN A 252 7.33 -15.80 -26.74
CA GLN A 252 6.90 -16.84 -27.65
C GLN A 252 5.40 -17.03 -27.42
N GLN A 253 4.61 -16.20 -28.08
CA GLN A 253 3.22 -16.49 -28.34
C GLN A 253 3.18 -17.63 -29.37
N LYS A 254 3.29 -18.86 -28.86
CA LYS A 254 2.72 -20.05 -29.50
C LYS A 254 2.08 -20.89 -28.41
N VAL A 255 0.93 -20.43 -27.94
CA VAL A 255 -0.10 -21.38 -27.51
C VAL A 255 -0.93 -21.64 -28.76
N ALA A 256 -0.63 -22.75 -29.43
CA ALA A 256 -1.60 -23.35 -30.32
C ALA A 256 -2.79 -23.74 -29.46
N ILE A 257 -3.92 -23.08 -29.67
CA ILE A 257 -5.21 -23.58 -29.17
C ILE A 257 -5.45 -24.86 -29.95
N GLN A 258 -5.18 -26.01 -29.33
CA GLN A 258 -5.77 -27.26 -29.77
C GLN A 258 -7.22 -27.22 -29.34
N GLU A 259 -8.08 -26.85 -30.27
CA GLU A 259 -9.47 -27.28 -30.25
C GLU A 259 -9.47 -28.81 -30.36
N THR A 260 -9.72 -29.48 -29.25
CA THR A 260 -10.32 -30.81 -29.26
C THR A 260 -11.66 -30.70 -28.58
N CYS A 261 -12.70 -30.56 -29.41
CA CYS A 261 -14.02 -31.07 -29.11
C CYS A 261 -13.89 -32.54 -28.66
N LEU A 262 -14.48 -32.85 -27.52
CA LEU A 262 -15.37 -33.99 -27.28
C LEU A 262 -16.22 -33.67 -26.04
#